data_AF-A0AA42X2C4-F1
#
_entry.id   AF-A0AA42X2C4-F1
#
_cell.length_a   1.000
_cell.length_b   1.000
_cell.length_c   1.000
_cell.angle_alpha   90.00
_cell.angle_beta   90.00
_cell.angle_gamma   90.00
#
_symmetry.space_group_name_H-M   'P 1'
#
loop_
_entity.id
_entity.type
_entity.pdbx_description
1 polymer ?
#
loop_
_entity_poly.entity_id
_entity_poly.type
_entity_poly.pdbx_seq_one_letter_code
_entity_poly.pdbx_strand_id
1 'polypeptide(L)' 'MRRDPLTKKSQVATVLKDGGRIVPGVREGLLQLLDHAGQEVPAWQTALRAAQGARSKA' A
#
# COMPACT_ATOMS: atom_id res chain seq x y z
N MET A 1 8.82 8.50 15.85
CA MET A 1 7.50 7.90 16.17
C MET A 1 7.23 6.76 15.19
N ARG A 2 6.99 5.54 15.68
CA ARG A 2 6.65 4.39 14.84
C ARG A 2 5.19 4.57 14.39
N ARG A 3 4.95 4.72 13.09
CA ARG A 3 3.59 4.72 12.54
C ARG A 3 3.07 3.29 12.55
N ASP A 4 1.88 3.07 13.09
CA ASP A 4 1.22 1.77 13.00
C ASP A 4 0.96 1.41 11.53
N PRO A 5 1.20 0.14 11.14
CA PRO A 5 0.99 -0.25 9.77
C PRO A 5 -0.50 -0.20 9.40
N LEU A 6 -0.78 0.20 8.17
CA LEU A 6 -2.12 0.13 7.60
C LEU A 6 -2.54 -1.33 7.45
N THR A 7 -3.64 -1.69 8.11
CA THR A 7 -4.13 -3.08 8.14
C THR A 7 -5.38 -3.29 7.28
N LYS A 8 -6.05 -2.21 6.88
CA LYS A 8 -7.30 -2.28 6.11
C LYS A 8 -7.09 -1.84 4.66
N LYS A 9 -7.74 -2.54 3.73
CA LYS A 9 -7.81 -2.16 2.30
C LYS A 9 -8.23 -0.70 2.11
N SER A 10 -9.21 -0.22 2.88
CA SER A 10 -9.70 1.16 2.76
C SER A 10 -8.62 2.20 3.09
N GLN A 11 -7.78 1.94 4.09
CA GLN A 11 -6.67 2.83 4.44
C GLN A 11 -5.62 2.87 3.33
N VAL A 12 -5.28 1.71 2.75
CA VAL A 12 -4.39 1.64 1.57
C VAL A 12 -5.02 2.40 0.40
N ALA A 13 -6.31 2.21 0.14
CA ALA A 13 -7.02 2.89 -0.94
C ALA A 13 -7.03 4.41 -0.79
N THR A 14 -7.09 4.94 0.44
CA THR A 14 -6.91 6.38 0.69
C THR A 14 -5.55 6.85 0.21
N VAL A 15 -4.46 6.17 0.61
CA VAL A 15 -3.11 6.53 0.17
C VAL A 15 -2.98 6.50 -1.35
N LEU A 16 -3.61 5.52 -2.02
CA LEU A 16 -3.62 5.45 -3.49
C LEU A 16 -4.40 6.57 -4.15
N LYS A 17 -5.53 6.99 -3.56
CA LYS A 17 -6.31 8.13 -4.05
C LYS A 17 -5.53 9.43 -3.91
N ASP A 18 -4.73 9.55 -2.85
CA ASP A 18 -3.88 10.72 -2.60
C ASP A 18 -2.61 10.76 -3.48
N GLY A 19 -2.49 9.85 -4.47
CA GLY A 19 -1.37 9.80 -5.40
C GLY A 19 -0.27 8.80 -5.02
N GLY A 20 -0.47 8.02 -3.96
CA GLY A 20 0.41 6.92 -3.60
C GLY A 20 0.33 5.74 -4.56
N ARG A 21 1.26 4.80 -4.41
CA ARG A 21 1.38 3.62 -5.28
C ARG A 21 1.88 2.40 -4.53
N ILE A 22 1.45 1.22 -4.99
CA ILE A 22 1.97 -0.06 -4.53
C ILE A 22 3.06 -0.49 -5.50
N VAL A 23 4.26 -0.81 -4.99
CA VAL A 23 5.43 -1.23 -5.76
C VAL A 23 5.97 -2.56 -5.22
N PRO A 24 6.79 -3.31 -6.00
CA PRO A 24 7.58 -4.40 -5.47
C PRO A 24 8.45 -3.90 -4.31
N GLY A 25 8.49 -4.67 -3.22
CA GLY A 25 9.29 -4.35 -2.05
C GLY A 25 10.76 -4.78 -2.21
N VAL A 26 11.59 -4.34 -1.26
CA VAL A 26 13.02 -4.69 -1.19
C VAL A 26 13.25 -6.21 -1.10
N ARG A 27 12.31 -6.94 -0.49
CA ARG A 27 12.35 -8.42 -0.44
C ARG A 27 11.45 -8.99 -1.53
N GLU A 28 11.96 -10.01 -2.20
CA GLU A 28 11.23 -10.72 -3.24
C GLU A 28 9.86 -11.20 -2.73
N GLY A 29 8.83 -11.01 -3.56
CA GLY A 29 7.46 -11.41 -3.24
C GLY A 29 6.70 -10.51 -2.26
N LEU A 30 7.35 -9.49 -1.67
CA LEU A 30 6.69 -8.48 -0.84
C LEU A 30 6.32 -7.24 -1.65
N LEU A 31 5.30 -6.53 -1.15
CA LEU A 31 4.84 -5.25 -1.68
C LEU A 31 5.18 -4.13 -0.69
N GLN A 32 5.45 -2.94 -1.22
CA GLN A 32 5.55 -1.71 -0.45
C GLN A 32 4.51 -0.71 -0.91
N LEU A 33 3.99 0.08 0.04
CA LEU A 33 3.13 1.22 -0.26
C LEU A 33 3.98 2.49 -0.13
N LEU A 34 3.98 3.27 -1.18
CA LEU A 34 4.58 4.60 -1.20
C LEU A 34 3.48 5.64 -1.19
N ASP A 35 3.66 6.71 -0.43
CA ASP A 35 2.82 7.90 -0.56
C ASP A 35 3.16 8.71 -1.83
N HIS A 36 2.48 9.83 -2.03
CA HIS A 36 2.68 10.71 -3.19
C HIS A 36 4.10 11.32 -3.24
N ALA A 37 4.78 11.41 -2.10
CA ALA A 37 6.16 11.90 -1.99
C ALA A 37 7.19 10.76 -2.15
N GLY A 38 6.74 9.53 -2.41
CA GLY A 38 7.59 8.37 -2.57
C GLY A 38 8.10 7.79 -1.25
N GLN A 39 7.57 8.22 -0.11
CA GLN A 39 7.97 7.70 1.21
C GLN A 39 7.21 6.42 1.54
N GLU A 40 7.88 5.49 2.21
CA GLU A 40 7.24 4.25 2.64
C GLU A 40 6.17 4.51 3.69
N VAL A 41 4.98 3.99 3.43
CA VAL A 41 3.87 3.91 4.38
C VAL A 41 3.76 2.45 4.84
N PRO A 42 4.08 2.15 6.12
CA PRO A 42 3.97 0.80 6.64
C PRO A 42 2.55 0.24 6.43
N ALA A 43 2.45 -0.95 5.86
CA ALA A 43 1.18 -1.60 5.57
C ALA A 43 1.31 -3.12 5.59
N TRP A 44 0.23 -3.82 5.97
CA TRP A 44 0.17 -5.27 5.93
C TRP A 44 0.03 -5.78 4.50
N GLN A 45 0.75 -6.85 4.17
CA GLN A 45 0.74 -7.46 2.82
C GLN A 45 -0.67 -7.85 2.36
N THR A 46 -1.51 -8.33 3.27
CA THR A 46 -2.92 -8.68 2.99
C THR A 46 -3.73 -7.46 2.56
N ALA A 47 -3.53 -6.30 3.18
CA ALA A 47 -4.18 -5.05 2.82
C ALA A 47 -3.72 -4.55 1.43
N LEU A 48 -2.42 -4.65 1.14
CA LEU A 48 -1.85 -4.29 -0.16
C LEU A 48 -2.40 -5.15 -1.29
N ARG A 49 -2.41 -6.48 -1.12
CA ARG A 49 -2.97 -7.42 -2.11
C ARG A 49 -4.47 -7.19 -2.34
N ALA A 50 -5.23 -6.97 -1.26
CA ALA A 50 -6.66 -6.68 -1.35
C ALA A 50 -6.95 -5.36 -2.09
N ALA A 51 -6.07 -4.37 -2.00
CA ALA A 51 -6.17 -3.12 -2.76
C ALA A 51 -5.80 -3.30 -4.24
N GLN A 52 -4.74 -4.06 -4.55
CA GLN A 52 -4.35 -4.35 -5.94
C GLN A 52 -5.44 -5.13 -6.70
N GLY A 53 -5.98 -6.20 -6.10
CA GLY A 53 -7.00 -7.03 -6.76
C GLY A 53 -8.31 -6.29 -7.06
N ALA A 54 -8.56 -5.16 -6.41
CA ALA A 54 -9.71 -4.29 -6.70
C ALA A 54 -9.46 -3.31 -7.84
N ARG A 55 -8.19 -2.90 -8.06
CA ARG A 55 -7.82 -1.98 -9.14
C ARG A 55 -7.85 -2.67 -10.51
N SER A 56 -7.60 -3.97 -10.58
CA SER A 56 -7.68 -4.76 -11.82
C SER A 56 -9.11 -5.04 -12.32
N LYS A 57 -10.14 -4.65 -11.57
CA LYS A 57 -11.56 -4.83 -11.91
C LYS A 57 -12.29 -3.50 -12.18
N ALA A 58 -11.57 -2.38 -12.22
CA ALA A 58 -12.11 -1.04 -12.45
C ALA A 58 -11.68 -0.51 -13.82
#